data_AF-A0AAE6RDV4-F1
#
_entry.id   AF-A0AAE6RDV4-F1
#
_cell.length_a   1.000
_cell.length_b   1.000
_cell.length_c   1.000
_cell.angle_alpha   90.00
_cell.angle_beta   90.00
_cell.angle_gamma   90.00
#
_symmetry.space_group_name_H-M   'P 1'
#
loop_
_entity.id
_entity.type
_entity.pdbx_description
1 polymer ?
#
loop_
_entity_poly.entity_id
_entity_poly.type
_entity_poly.pdbx_seq_one_letter_code
_entity_poly.pdbx_strand_id
1 'polypeptide(L)'
;MKGERGALLSAVDLQPTLDMVEQGVALDFAQYSLLRDSADAKLYGLMKTVNASSVLNAADRENSLQDFLILQDTCQRVSHLLQTSCLALRRLQLDHKDQRLAREALESQLAYMQACLRRSLASFDRSA
;
A
#
# COMPACT_ATOMS: atom_id res chain seq x y z
N MET A 1 -15.66 4.81 1.16
CA MET A 1 -16.40 4.40 2.37
C MET A 1 -17.01 5.62 3.07
N LYS A 2 -18.32 5.66 3.33
CA LYS A 2 -18.99 6.77 4.04
C LYS A 2 -19.40 6.34 5.45
N GLY A 3 -19.29 7.24 6.44
CA GLY A 3 -19.81 7.05 7.81
C GLY A 3 -18.80 6.62 8.87
N GLU A 4 -19.30 6.24 10.05
CA GLU A 4 -18.58 5.87 11.28
C GLU A 4 -17.53 4.76 11.05
N ARG A 5 -17.82 3.80 10.18
CA ARG A 5 -16.87 2.72 9.81
C ARG A 5 -15.57 3.26 9.21
N GLY A 6 -15.63 4.33 8.42
CA GLY A 6 -14.44 4.95 7.86
C GLY A 6 -13.57 5.62 8.94
N ALA A 7 -14.21 6.28 9.91
CA ALA A 7 -13.51 6.89 11.04
C ALA A 7 -12.83 5.84 11.92
N LEU A 8 -13.52 4.74 12.22
CA LEU A 8 -12.97 3.61 12.98
C LEU A 8 -11.75 3.00 12.29
N LEU A 9 -11.81 2.76 10.97
CA LEU A 9 -10.67 2.21 10.23
C LEU A 9 -9.50 3.18 10.12
N SER A 10 -9.76 4.49 10.02
CA SER A 10 -8.68 5.48 10.04
C SER A 10 -7.94 5.55 11.38
N ALA A 11 -8.64 5.21 12.48
CA ALA A 11 -8.13 5.27 13.85
C ALA A 11 -7.66 3.91 14.39
N VAL A 12 -7.77 2.84 13.61
CA VAL A 12 -7.37 1.51 14.03
C VAL A 12 -5.85 1.46 14.24
N ASP A 13 -5.43 0.84 15.35
CA ASP A 13 -4.02 0.52 15.55
C ASP A 13 -3.63 -0.65 14.63
N LEU A 14 -2.78 -0.36 13.67
CA LEU A 14 -2.28 -1.34 12.70
C LEU A 14 -0.94 -1.94 13.12
N GLN A 15 -0.30 -1.46 14.19
CA GLN A 15 1.03 -1.88 14.56
C GLN A 15 1.17 -3.40 14.71
N PRO A 16 0.22 -4.12 15.37
CA PRO A 16 0.32 -5.57 15.47
C PRO A 16 0.35 -6.28 14.11
N THR A 17 -0.46 -5.80 13.16
CA THR A 17 -0.52 -6.38 11.81
C THR A 17 0.71 -6.01 10.98
N LEU A 18 1.26 -4.81 11.17
CA LEU A 18 2.49 -4.37 10.53
C LEU A 18 3.70 -5.19 11.02
N ASP A 19 3.81 -5.42 12.33
CA ASP A 19 4.87 -6.24 12.93
C ASP A 19 4.87 -7.66 12.35
N MET A 20 3.68 -8.25 12.15
CA MET A 20 3.54 -9.55 11.48
C MET A 20 4.11 -9.53 10.06
N VAL A 21 3.84 -8.49 9.28
CA VAL A 21 4.37 -8.33 7.91
C VAL A 21 5.89 -8.20 7.93
N GLU A 22 6.43 -7.39 8.86
CA GLU A 22 7.87 -7.20 9.00
C GLU A 22 8.61 -8.47 9.40
N GLN A 23 7.97 -9.33 10.21
CA GLN A 23 8.47 -10.65 10.59
C GLN A 23 8.29 -11.71 9.49
N GLY A 24 7.71 -11.34 8.33
CA GLY A 24 7.48 -12.26 7.21
C GLY A 24 6.33 -13.24 7.43
N VAL A 25 5.42 -12.94 8.36
CA VAL A 25 4.25 -13.77 8.63
C VAL A 25 3.22 -13.58 7.51
N ALA A 26 2.71 -14.70 6.98
CA ALA A 26 1.62 -14.67 6.01
C ALA A 26 0.31 -14.28 6.72
N LEU A 27 -0.24 -13.12 6.36
CA LEU A 27 -1.51 -12.63 6.89
C LEU A 27 -2.69 -13.45 6.35
N ASP A 28 -3.72 -13.61 7.19
CA ASP A 28 -5.01 -14.10 6.71
C ASP A 28 -5.78 -13.02 5.92
N PHE A 29 -6.92 -13.41 5.35
CA PHE A 29 -7.74 -12.51 4.54
C PHE A 29 -8.26 -11.29 5.33
N ALA A 30 -8.61 -11.46 6.61
CA ALA A 30 -9.14 -10.37 7.43
C ALA A 30 -8.05 -9.36 7.78
N GLN A 31 -6.87 -9.85 8.17
CA GLN A 31 -5.68 -9.03 8.46
C GLN A 31 -5.21 -8.28 7.21
N TYR A 32 -5.15 -8.95 6.07
CA TYR A 32 -4.84 -8.33 4.79
C TYR A 32 -5.87 -7.24 4.43
N SER A 33 -7.16 -7.55 4.54
CA SER A 33 -8.23 -6.59 4.24
C SER A 33 -8.21 -5.39 5.17
N LEU A 34 -7.86 -5.60 6.44
CA LEU A 34 -7.73 -4.53 7.43
C LEU A 34 -6.65 -3.52 7.02
N LEU A 35 -5.47 -3.98 6.59
CA LEU A 35 -4.40 -3.09 6.12
C LEU A 35 -4.86 -2.24 4.93
N ARG A 36 -5.47 -2.88 3.92
CA ARG A 36 -5.99 -2.19 2.73
C ARG A 36 -7.06 -1.17 3.10
N ASP A 37 -8.10 -1.59 3.80
CA ASP A 37 -9.26 -0.76 4.08
C ASP A 37 -8.89 0.41 5.01
N SER A 38 -7.93 0.20 5.92
CA SER A 38 -7.40 1.27 6.78
C SER A 38 -6.55 2.28 6.02
N ALA A 39 -5.73 1.83 5.07
CA ALA A 39 -4.97 2.72 4.19
C ALA A 39 -5.91 3.59 3.34
N ASP A 40 -6.93 2.98 2.73
CA ASP A 40 -7.97 3.69 1.98
C ASP A 40 -8.72 4.69 2.87
N ALA A 41 -9.12 4.28 4.08
CA ALA A 41 -9.82 5.16 5.02
C ALA A 41 -8.99 6.39 5.42
N LYS A 42 -7.69 6.22 5.67
CA LYS A 42 -6.76 7.33 5.98
C LYS A 42 -6.63 8.28 4.80
N LEU A 43 -6.46 7.75 3.58
CA LEU A 43 -6.37 8.57 2.37
C LEU A 43 -7.66 9.35 2.10
N TYR A 44 -8.82 8.71 2.20
CA TYR A 44 -10.12 9.39 2.09
C TYR A 44 -10.31 10.46 3.17
N GLY A 45 -9.81 10.23 4.38
CA GLY A 45 -9.78 11.23 5.45
C GLY A 45 -8.98 12.47 5.05
N LEU A 46 -7.76 12.28 4.53
CA LEU A 46 -6.90 13.36 4.04
C LEU A 46 -7.55 14.13 2.89
N MET A 47 -8.14 13.45 1.91
CA MET A 47 -8.84 14.09 0.80
C MET A 47 -9.99 14.99 1.29
N LYS A 48 -10.74 14.57 2.33
CA LYS A 48 -11.79 15.41 2.92
C LYS A 48 -11.22 16.67 3.57
N THR A 49 -10.12 16.54 4.32
CA THR A 49 -9.45 17.67 4.95
C THR A 49 -8.94 18.67 3.92
N VAL A 50 -8.31 18.19 2.85
CA VAL A 50 -7.80 19.02 1.74
C VAL A 50 -8.96 19.71 1.01
N ASN A 51 -10.05 18.97 0.75
CA ASN A 51 -11.23 19.55 0.11
C ASN A 51 -11.91 20.64 0.96
N ALA A 52 -11.86 20.51 2.28
CA ALA A 52 -12.40 21.48 3.24
C ALA A 52 -11.41 22.62 3.57
N SER A 53 -10.17 22.58 3.09
CA SER A 53 -9.13 23.55 3.45
C SER A 53 -9.42 24.92 2.84
N SER A 54 -9.60 25.93 3.69
CA SER A 54 -9.74 27.34 3.27
C SER A 54 -8.42 28.00 2.87
N VAL A 55 -7.28 27.33 3.10
CA VAL A 55 -5.94 27.86 2.82
C VAL A 55 -5.57 27.66 1.35
N LEU A 56 -6.03 26.58 0.74
CA LEU A 56 -5.76 26.27 -0.66
C LEU A 56 -6.72 27.03 -1.58
N ASN A 57 -6.20 27.58 -2.67
CA ASN A 57 -7.03 28.05 -3.77
C ASN A 57 -7.69 26.85 -4.49
N ALA A 58 -8.66 27.14 -5.37
CA ALA A 58 -9.44 26.10 -6.04
C ALA A 58 -8.58 25.18 -6.92
N ALA A 59 -7.61 25.72 -7.65
CA ALA A 59 -6.76 24.96 -8.57
C ALA A 59 -5.82 24.03 -7.81
N ASP A 60 -5.15 24.51 -6.76
CA ASP A 60 -4.24 23.70 -5.94
C ASP A 60 -4.99 22.59 -5.20
N ARG A 61 -6.23 22.87 -4.76
CA ARG A 61 -7.10 21.88 -4.15
C ARG A 61 -7.47 20.79 -5.14
N GLU A 62 -7.87 21.14 -6.36
CA GLU A 62 -8.22 20.17 -7.40
C GLU A 62 -7.02 19.31 -7.79
N ASN A 63 -5.85 19.92 -8.01
CA ASN A 63 -4.61 19.21 -8.31
C ASN A 63 -4.25 18.22 -7.19
N SER A 64 -4.31 18.65 -5.93
CA SER A 64 -4.01 17.79 -4.78
C SER A 64 -4.95 16.58 -4.70
N LEU A 65 -6.25 16.80 -4.93
CA LEU A 65 -7.23 15.72 -4.94
C LEU A 65 -6.96 14.72 -6.07
N GLN A 66 -6.58 15.22 -7.25
CA GLN A 66 -6.21 14.37 -8.37
C GLN A 66 -4.95 13.54 -8.07
N ASP A 67 -3.93 14.14 -7.45
CA ASP A 67 -2.71 13.44 -7.04
C ASP A 67 -3.00 12.33 -6.02
N PHE A 68 -3.92 12.55 -5.07
CA PHE A 68 -4.36 11.50 -4.13
C PHE A 68 -5.05 10.34 -4.85
N LEU A 69 -5.87 10.61 -5.86
CA LEU A 69 -6.52 9.55 -6.66
C LEU A 69 -5.48 8.76 -7.46
N ILE A 70 -4.50 9.44 -8.05
CA ILE A 70 -3.38 8.80 -8.76
C ILE A 70 -2.57 7.93 -7.80
N LEU A 71 -2.29 8.42 -6.59
CA LEU A 71 -1.60 7.65 -5.56
C LEU A 71 -2.37 6.38 -5.21
N GLN A 72 -3.69 6.48 -4.97
CA GLN A 72 -4.54 5.33 -4.66
C GLN A 72 -4.48 4.27 -5.78
N ASP A 73 -4.72 4.69 -7.02
CA ASP A 73 -4.72 3.79 -8.19
C ASP A 73 -3.35 3.12 -8.37
N THR A 74 -2.27 3.90 -8.23
CA THR A 74 -0.90 3.37 -8.36
C THR A 74 -0.60 2.33 -7.30
N CYS A 75 -0.95 2.58 -6.03
CA CYS A 75 -0.77 1.61 -4.96
C CYS A 75 -1.57 0.31 -5.21
N GLN A 76 -2.83 0.42 -5.64
CA GLN A 76 -3.66 -0.74 -5.98
C GLN A 76 -3.06 -1.55 -7.13
N ARG A 77 -2.56 -0.88 -8.17
CA ARG A 77 -1.87 -1.55 -9.29
C ARG A 77 -0.64 -2.31 -8.84
N VAL A 78 0.20 -1.74 -7.98
CA VAL A 78 1.38 -2.43 -7.44
C VAL A 78 0.98 -3.68 -6.67
N SER A 79 -0.04 -3.60 -5.81
CA SER A 79 -0.56 -4.78 -5.10
C SER A 79 -1.06 -5.87 -6.05
N HIS A 80 -1.81 -5.50 -7.10
CA HIS A 80 -2.29 -6.44 -8.10
C HIS A 80 -1.18 -7.07 -8.93
N LEU A 81 -0.15 -6.30 -9.29
CA LEU A 81 1.02 -6.82 -9.99
C LEU A 81 1.74 -7.87 -9.16
N LEU A 82 1.98 -7.62 -7.86
CA LEU A 82 2.59 -8.59 -6.96
C LEU A 82 1.77 -9.90 -6.89
N GLN A 83 0.45 -9.80 -6.70
CA GLN A 83 -0.43 -10.97 -6.68
C GLN A 83 -0.39 -11.76 -8.00
N THR A 84 -0.39 -11.04 -9.12
CA THR A 84 -0.36 -11.64 -10.45
C THR A 84 0.97 -12.33 -10.73
N SER A 85 2.10 -11.74 -10.31
CA SER A 85 3.43 -12.35 -10.38
C SER A 85 3.49 -13.65 -9.56
N CYS A 86 2.99 -13.66 -8.32
CA CYS A 86 2.91 -14.87 -7.50
C CYS A 86 2.05 -15.96 -8.17
N LEU A 87 0.90 -15.59 -8.74
CA LEU A 87 0.02 -16.52 -9.42
C LEU A 87 0.65 -17.08 -10.70
N ALA A 88 1.35 -16.25 -11.47
CA ALA A 88 2.08 -16.66 -12.66
C ALA A 88 3.15 -17.71 -12.29
N LEU A 89 3.95 -17.46 -11.26
CA LEU A 89 4.94 -18.42 -10.76
C LEU A 89 4.31 -19.76 -10.39
N ARG A 90 3.17 -19.75 -9.71
CA ARG A 90 2.45 -20.97 -9.33
C ARG A 90 1.97 -21.77 -10.55
N ARG A 91 1.74 -21.13 -11.69
CA ARG A 91 1.25 -21.76 -12.94
C ARG A 91 2.35 -22.36 -13.81
N LEU A 92 3.62 -22.03 -13.58
CA LEU A 92 4.75 -22.45 -14.45
C LEU A 92 5.08 -23.95 -14.39
N GLN A 93 4.43 -24.74 -13.53
CA GLN A 93 4.66 -26.20 -13.38
C GLN A 93 6.15 -26.58 -13.30
N LEU A 94 6.95 -25.77 -12.61
CA LEU A 94 8.39 -25.95 -12.45
C LEU A 94 8.69 -27.14 -11.53
N ASP A 95 9.88 -27.72 -11.69
CA ASP A 95 10.41 -28.63 -10.69
C ASP A 95 10.71 -27.87 -9.37
N HIS A 96 10.97 -28.63 -8.30
CA HIS A 96 11.21 -28.04 -6.98
C HIS A 96 12.40 -27.07 -6.96
N LYS A 97 13.47 -27.34 -7.73
CA LYS A 97 14.67 -26.51 -7.72
C LYS A 97 14.40 -25.18 -8.42
N ASP A 98 13.77 -25.24 -9.58
CA ASP A 98 13.43 -24.06 -10.38
C ASP A 98 12.34 -23.23 -9.70
N GLN A 99 11.37 -23.88 -9.03
CA GLN A 99 10.38 -23.19 -8.22
C GLN A 99 11.02 -22.41 -7.06
N ARG A 100 12.03 -22.99 -6.41
CA ARG A 100 12.78 -22.31 -5.35
C ARG A 100 13.52 -21.09 -5.90
N LEU A 101 14.23 -21.25 -7.02
CA LEU A 101 14.94 -20.14 -7.66
C LEU A 101 13.99 -19.01 -8.08
N ALA A 102 12.83 -19.35 -8.63
CA ALA A 102 11.83 -18.36 -9.04
C ALA A 102 11.23 -17.60 -7.85
N ARG A 103 11.05 -18.30 -6.72
CA ARG A 103 10.65 -17.67 -5.44
C ARG A 103 11.73 -16.71 -4.94
N GLU A 104 12.99 -17.13 -4.89
CA GLU A 104 14.12 -16.29 -4.46
C GLU A 104 14.26 -15.03 -5.34
N ALA A 105 14.05 -15.16 -6.64
CA ALA A 105 14.03 -14.03 -7.57
C ALA A 105 12.91 -13.04 -7.23
N LEU A 106 11.70 -13.51 -6.93
CA LEU A 106 10.59 -12.65 -6.54
C LEU A 106 10.82 -11.96 -5.18
N GLU A 107 11.36 -12.70 -4.20
CA GLU A 107 11.74 -12.15 -2.89
C GLU A 107 12.79 -11.05 -3.04
N SER A 108 13.77 -11.25 -3.93
CA SER A 108 14.79 -10.23 -4.25
C SER A 108 14.19 -8.98 -4.90
N GLN A 109 13.22 -9.14 -5.81
CA GLN A 109 12.50 -8.00 -6.41
C GLN A 109 11.67 -7.24 -5.38
N LEU A 110 11.03 -7.95 -4.45
CA LEU A 110 10.28 -7.32 -3.36
C LEU A 110 11.20 -6.52 -2.44
N ALA A 111 12.34 -7.07 -2.05
CA ALA A 111 13.34 -6.37 -1.25
C ALA A 111 13.86 -5.11 -1.95
N TYR A 112 14.10 -5.17 -3.27
CA TYR A 112 14.46 -4.00 -4.07
C TYR A 112 13.36 -2.92 -4.06
N MET A 113 12.10 -3.30 -4.26
CA MET A 113 10.97 -2.36 -4.20
C MET A 113 10.85 -1.70 -2.82
N GLN A 114 11.02 -2.47 -1.74
CA GLN A 114 11.05 -1.94 -0.37
C GLN A 114 12.21 -0.97 -0.15
N ALA A 115 13.39 -1.26 -0.68
CA ALA A 115 14.55 -0.38 -0.61
C ALA A 115 14.31 0.95 -1.36
N CYS A 116 13.71 0.89 -2.56
CA CYS A 116 13.29 2.07 -3.32
C CYS A 116 12.29 2.91 -2.52
N LEU A 117 11.27 2.28 -1.94
CA LEU A 117 10.28 2.97 -1.10
C LEU A 117 10.94 3.65 0.09
N ARG A 118 11.75 2.94 0.87
CA ARG A 118 12.45 3.50 2.04
C ARG A 118 13.33 4.70 1.66
N ARG A 119 14.04 4.61 0.54
CA ARG A 119 14.87 5.71 0.02
C ARG A 119 14.03 6.94 -0.33
N SER A 120 12.89 6.75 -0.98
CA SER A 120 11.97 7.85 -1.32
C SER A 120 11.27 8.41 -0.08
N LEU A 121 10.92 7.58 0.90
CA LEU A 121 10.31 8.07 2.14
C LEU A 121 11.27 8.94 2.95
N ALA A 122 12.54 8.52 3.02
CA ALA A 122 13.57 9.29 3.72
C ALA A 122 13.83 10.68 3.11
N SER A 123 13.41 10.96 1.87
CA SER A 123 13.51 12.31 1.31
C SER A 123 12.41 13.24 1.79
N PHE A 124 11.24 12.71 2.18
CA PHE A 124 10.18 13.51 2.80
C PHE A 124 10.61 14.01 4.18
N ASP A 125 11.28 13.18 4.98
CA ASP A 125 11.76 13.56 6.32
C ASP A 125 12.87 14.63 6.29
N ARG A 126 13.65 14.72 5.20
CA ARG A 126 14.70 15.73 5.03
C ARG A 126 14.20 17.06 4.48
N SER A 127 12.96 17.09 3.99
CA SER A 127 12.34 18.26 3.36
C SER A 127 11.31 18.95 4.28
N ALA A 128 11.21 18.50 5.54
CA ALA A 128 10.35 19.04 6.59
C ALA A 128 11.13 19.93 7.57
#